data_AF-A0A0S4IYQ8-F1
#
_entry.id   AF-A0A0S4IYQ8-F1
#
_cell.length_a   1.000
_cell.length_b   1.000
_cell.length_c   1.000
_cell.angle_alpha   90.00
_cell.angle_beta   90.00
_cell.angle_gamma   90.00
#
_symmetry.space_group_name_H-M   'P 1'
#
loop_
_entity.id
_entity.type
_entity.pdbx_description
1 polymer ?
#
loop_
_entity_poly.entity_id
_entity_poly.type
_entity_poly.pdbx_seq_one_letter_code
_entity_poly.pdbx_strand_id
1 'polypeptide(L)'
;MSSRLVLSASVVVLALVASSASATSSDHCNEFLSCASCVASTFCGWCSTDVVYQNGAPGFQCAGFNQNSSNPFVCNGIYSTNTCVRGYSCNETTYQCELAPPGAGMPQSECESNCSTIGKTFICNNATHQCEIAPAGQGTSFQDCAESCVASHAPSSSSPHSSSPASSSPASSSPSSNSPSSPQPTAAPTYNCNSTSLQCQMAPPGQGAGLSVCQAMCKQSNNTPSSLLGFWRTFPIDSITQVDEYDLWFHMNNTVTIYTPTYTSSCSVSTVGNDVWLENCQSPEPALLKCLYETSLAMPETFHAMLACNIKGAAPPTDFNSALGNPDVSVAFMSKCVPDGFCKFAPPNSTSARKVRREAKPQAIEVVADTSAPSSTDPCSQYASNCSYCLSHALCGWCSANVVYNNGQVGSQCAGFGSDPNQKNSFTCTGTYSTEMCLPGWICEPVNQTCEPTIPGSGVPEEDCVASCKAKPGPPSMLIGKWRGLIIQQGYPVGVLEVNINVTSISASFQGEPLFTGSMKHLGGDVFVTYTDGPNSGATIAGMYTNDQNEVIEYIEIAFGGDNTNAPANYKNGMVPPNSEFVLAKCSSSNCHF
;
A
#
# COMPACT_ATOMS: atom_id res chain seq x y z
N MET A 1 -49.14 -35.67 87.70
CA MET A 1 -49.46 -36.27 86.39
C MET A 1 -49.53 -35.15 85.37
N SER A 2 -48.55 -35.08 84.47
CA SER A 2 -48.67 -34.62 83.08
C SER A 2 -47.27 -34.38 82.53
N SER A 3 -47.04 -34.99 81.38
CA SER A 3 -45.76 -35.31 80.76
C SER A 3 -44.98 -34.08 80.27
N ARG A 4 -43.65 -34.17 80.36
CA ARG A 4 -42.72 -33.28 79.67
C ARG A 4 -42.67 -33.67 78.19
N LEU A 5 -43.08 -32.76 77.31
CA LEU A 5 -42.88 -32.85 75.87
C LEU A 5 -41.65 -32.03 75.51
N VAL A 6 -40.62 -32.66 74.95
CA VAL A 6 -39.42 -32.01 74.42
C VAL A 6 -39.69 -31.71 72.94
N LEU A 7 -39.77 -30.42 72.58
CA LEU A 7 -39.82 -29.96 71.18
C LEU A 7 -38.41 -29.48 70.78
N SER A 8 -37.81 -30.21 69.86
CA SER A 8 -36.58 -29.85 69.15
C SER A 8 -36.92 -28.83 68.07
N ALA A 9 -36.31 -27.65 68.13
CA ALA A 9 -36.45 -26.61 67.11
C ALA A 9 -35.38 -26.80 66.03
N SER A 10 -35.78 -27.37 64.89
CA SER A 10 -34.97 -27.39 63.67
C SER A 10 -35.04 -26.02 63.00
N VAL A 11 -33.92 -25.29 62.99
CA VAL A 11 -33.72 -24.07 62.20
C VAL A 11 -33.43 -24.46 60.76
N VAL A 12 -34.40 -24.27 59.87
CA VAL A 12 -34.20 -24.38 58.41
C VAL A 12 -33.73 -23.02 57.90
N VAL A 13 -32.44 -22.93 57.56
CA VAL A 13 -31.87 -21.78 56.85
C VAL A 13 -32.20 -21.93 55.37
N LEU A 14 -33.17 -21.16 54.89
CA LEU A 14 -33.54 -21.07 53.48
C LEU A 14 -32.58 -20.09 52.79
N ALA A 15 -31.53 -20.60 52.15
CA ALA A 15 -30.64 -19.80 51.32
C ALA A 15 -31.30 -19.51 49.96
N LEU A 16 -31.74 -18.27 49.76
CA LEU A 16 -32.14 -17.73 48.46
C LEU A 16 -30.88 -17.56 47.59
N VAL A 17 -30.64 -18.52 46.69
CA VAL A 17 -29.67 -18.37 45.60
C VAL A 17 -30.37 -17.63 44.47
N ALA A 18 -30.08 -16.33 44.34
CA ALA A 18 -30.49 -15.55 43.17
C ALA A 18 -29.62 -15.97 41.98
N SER A 19 -30.16 -16.81 41.11
CA SER A 19 -29.55 -17.13 39.80
C SER A 19 -29.70 -15.91 38.88
N SER A 20 -28.69 -15.05 38.84
CA SER A 20 -28.54 -14.05 37.79
C SER A 20 -28.22 -14.77 36.48
N ALA A 21 -29.25 -15.04 35.67
CA ALA A 21 -29.07 -15.45 34.28
C ALA A 21 -28.47 -14.27 33.50
N SER A 22 -27.16 -14.28 33.33
CA SER A 22 -26.49 -13.40 32.37
C SER A 22 -27.06 -13.70 30.99
N ALA A 23 -27.82 -12.78 30.42
CA ALA A 23 -28.21 -12.84 29.02
C ALA A 23 -26.93 -12.75 28.18
N THR A 24 -26.41 -13.90 27.73
CA THR A 24 -25.38 -13.94 26.71
C THR A 24 -26.00 -13.33 25.46
N SER A 25 -25.53 -12.15 25.06
CA SER A 25 -25.90 -11.52 23.79
C SER A 25 -25.60 -12.51 22.66
N SER A 26 -26.65 -13.16 22.16
CA SER A 26 -26.55 -14.06 21.02
C SER A 26 -26.29 -13.21 19.78
N ASP A 27 -25.24 -13.51 19.03
CA ASP A 27 -24.98 -12.85 17.76
C ASP A 27 -26.13 -13.16 16.80
N HIS A 28 -26.85 -12.12 16.38
CA HIS A 28 -28.00 -12.24 15.48
C HIS A 28 -27.66 -12.98 14.19
N CYS A 29 -26.41 -12.95 13.75
CA CYS A 29 -25.95 -13.64 12.55
C CYS A 29 -25.91 -15.17 12.67
N ASN A 30 -26.00 -15.73 13.88
CA ASN A 30 -25.95 -17.18 14.11
C ASN A 30 -27.15 -17.93 13.51
N GLU A 31 -28.20 -17.24 13.07
CA GLU A 31 -29.33 -17.87 12.37
C GLU A 31 -28.98 -18.29 10.93
N PHE A 32 -27.92 -17.74 10.34
CA PHE A 32 -27.53 -18.02 8.96
C PHE A 32 -26.48 -19.14 8.88
N LEU A 33 -26.95 -20.37 8.66
CA LEU A 33 -26.10 -21.57 8.65
C LEU A 33 -25.32 -21.81 7.35
N SER A 34 -25.46 -20.93 6.36
CA SER A 34 -24.72 -21.03 5.09
C SER A 34 -24.06 -19.71 4.73
N CYS A 35 -22.92 -19.78 4.06
CA CYS A 35 -22.22 -18.59 3.60
C CYS A 35 -23.12 -17.68 2.75
N ALA A 36 -23.85 -18.26 1.79
CA ALA A 36 -24.70 -17.49 0.88
C ALA A 36 -25.81 -16.73 1.62
N SER A 37 -26.44 -17.34 2.62
CA SER A 37 -27.45 -16.66 3.44
C SER A 37 -26.84 -15.63 4.40
N CYS A 38 -25.63 -15.89 4.89
CA CYS A 38 -24.94 -15.02 5.84
C CYS A 38 -24.54 -13.69 5.19
N VAL A 39 -23.81 -13.74 4.08
CA VAL A 39 -23.33 -12.53 3.38
C VAL A 39 -24.44 -11.76 2.67
N ALA A 40 -25.61 -12.39 2.46
CA ALA A 40 -26.80 -11.70 1.98
C ALA A 40 -27.52 -10.91 3.09
N SER A 41 -27.23 -11.19 4.36
CA SER A 41 -27.82 -10.50 5.49
C SER A 41 -27.04 -9.22 5.81
N THR A 42 -27.78 -8.15 6.12
CA THR A 42 -27.17 -6.87 6.45
C THR A 42 -26.43 -6.99 7.78
N PHE A 43 -25.17 -6.54 7.81
CA PHE A 43 -24.29 -6.55 8.99
C PHE A 43 -23.76 -7.92 9.43
N CYS A 44 -23.92 -8.96 8.61
CA CYS A 44 -23.33 -10.27 8.83
C CYS A 44 -22.19 -10.56 7.85
N GLY A 45 -21.16 -11.26 8.32
CA GLY A 45 -20.09 -11.77 7.47
C GLY A 45 -19.74 -13.21 7.83
N TRP A 46 -19.18 -13.91 6.85
CA TRP A 46 -18.88 -15.33 6.95
C TRP A 46 -17.39 -15.54 7.15
N CYS A 47 -17.04 -16.27 8.21
CA CYS A 47 -15.73 -16.82 8.46
C CYS A 47 -15.65 -18.26 7.92
N SER A 48 -14.57 -18.62 7.26
CA SER A 48 -14.39 -20.00 6.76
C SER A 48 -14.21 -21.06 7.85
N THR A 49 -14.03 -20.63 9.10
CA THR A 49 -14.00 -21.46 10.31
C THR A 49 -14.94 -20.87 11.37
N ASP A 50 -15.28 -21.64 12.40
CA ASP A 50 -16.06 -21.12 13.52
C ASP A 50 -15.30 -19.97 14.20
N VAL A 51 -16.00 -18.86 14.47
CA VAL A 51 -15.39 -17.69 15.11
C VAL A 51 -15.14 -17.94 16.60
N VAL A 52 -14.23 -17.17 17.19
CA VAL A 52 -13.99 -17.18 18.64
C VAL A 52 -14.31 -15.79 19.20
N TYR A 53 -15.29 -15.69 20.08
CA TYR A 53 -15.64 -14.42 20.74
C TYR A 53 -14.57 -14.02 21.77
N GLN A 54 -14.50 -12.74 22.13
CA GLN A 54 -13.51 -12.22 23.10
C GLN A 54 -13.51 -12.93 24.47
N ASN A 55 -14.62 -13.51 24.88
CA ASN A 55 -14.71 -14.32 26.11
C ASN A 55 -14.17 -15.75 25.94
N GLY A 56 -13.59 -16.08 24.78
CA GLY A 56 -13.12 -17.41 24.40
C GLY A 56 -14.22 -18.38 24.00
N ALA A 57 -15.49 -17.96 24.00
CA ALA A 57 -16.58 -18.83 23.60
C ALA A 57 -16.55 -19.08 22.08
N PRO A 58 -16.75 -20.33 21.62
CA PRO A 58 -16.90 -20.61 20.21
C PRO A 58 -18.22 -20.00 19.68
N GLY A 59 -18.18 -19.48 18.47
CA GLY A 59 -19.34 -19.01 17.69
C GLY A 59 -19.51 -19.84 16.42
N PHE A 60 -20.52 -19.49 15.62
CA PHE A 60 -20.69 -20.08 14.29
C PHE A 60 -19.87 -19.32 13.24
N GLN A 61 -19.75 -19.89 12.05
CA GLN A 61 -19.09 -19.25 10.90
C GLN A 61 -19.70 -17.88 10.52
N CYS A 62 -21.00 -17.66 10.75
CA CYS A 62 -21.64 -16.37 10.48
C CYS A 62 -21.63 -15.45 11.70
N ALA A 63 -20.94 -14.32 11.62
CA ALA A 63 -20.80 -13.37 12.73
C ALA A 63 -20.93 -11.91 12.28
N GLY A 64 -21.50 -11.06 13.13
CA GLY A 64 -21.83 -9.69 12.79
C GLY A 64 -20.72 -8.66 13.05
N PHE A 65 -20.49 -7.74 12.11
CA PHE A 65 -19.29 -6.86 12.11
C PHE A 65 -19.54 -5.40 12.53
N ASN A 66 -20.75 -5.03 12.95
CA ASN A 66 -21.09 -3.65 13.33
C ASN A 66 -21.37 -3.47 14.83
N GLN A 67 -21.05 -2.26 15.33
CA GLN A 67 -21.23 -1.81 16.73
C GLN A 67 -22.69 -1.90 17.23
N ASN A 68 -23.62 -2.10 16.29
CA ASN A 68 -25.01 -2.53 16.44
C ASN A 68 -25.37 -3.36 17.66
N SER A 69 -24.78 -4.57 17.74
CA SER A 69 -25.31 -5.69 18.54
C SER A 69 -24.41 -6.93 18.64
N SER A 70 -23.32 -7.03 17.87
CA SER A 70 -22.49 -8.24 17.84
C SER A 70 -21.29 -8.13 18.76
N ASN A 71 -21.03 -9.19 19.52
CA ASN A 71 -19.84 -9.27 20.36
C ASN A 71 -18.59 -9.30 19.47
N PRO A 72 -17.48 -8.64 19.85
CA PRO A 72 -16.25 -8.74 19.08
C PRO A 72 -15.77 -10.20 19.03
N PHE A 73 -15.35 -10.63 17.85
CA PHE A 73 -14.89 -12.00 17.58
C PHE A 73 -13.60 -11.99 16.77
N VAL A 74 -12.94 -13.15 16.75
CA VAL A 74 -11.77 -13.46 15.93
C VAL A 74 -12.17 -14.54 14.94
N CYS A 75 -11.94 -14.28 13.66
CA CYS A 75 -12.00 -15.29 12.60
C CYS A 75 -10.58 -15.78 12.32
N ASN A 76 -10.30 -17.05 12.61
CA ASN A 76 -8.99 -17.65 12.32
C ASN A 76 -8.86 -18.12 10.86
N GLY A 77 -9.96 -18.05 10.09
CA GLY A 77 -9.98 -18.37 8.67
C GLY A 77 -10.06 -17.13 7.79
N ILE A 78 -10.68 -17.29 6.62
CA ILE A 78 -10.97 -16.20 5.69
C ILE A 78 -12.32 -15.60 6.08
N TYR A 79 -12.34 -14.31 6.43
CA TYR A 79 -13.56 -13.56 6.70
C TYR A 79 -14.01 -12.76 5.47
N SER A 80 -15.29 -12.77 5.16
CA SER A 80 -15.86 -12.00 4.05
C SER A 80 -17.27 -11.51 4.36
N THR A 81 -17.56 -10.26 4.00
CA THR A 81 -18.87 -9.63 4.19
C THR A 81 -19.73 -9.61 2.94
N ASN A 82 -19.15 -9.84 1.76
CA ASN A 82 -19.81 -9.56 0.48
C ASN A 82 -19.94 -10.79 -0.42
N THR A 83 -19.01 -11.74 -0.32
CA THR A 83 -19.01 -12.94 -1.18
C THR A 83 -18.50 -14.16 -0.43
N CYS A 84 -18.88 -15.35 -0.89
CA CYS A 84 -18.34 -16.59 -0.36
C CYS A 84 -16.96 -16.88 -0.96
N VAL A 85 -15.93 -16.26 -0.38
CA VAL A 85 -14.54 -16.47 -0.80
C VAL A 85 -14.18 -17.95 -0.63
N ARG A 86 -13.49 -18.51 -1.63
CA ARG A 86 -13.01 -19.90 -1.61
C ARG A 86 -11.59 -19.88 -1.06
N GLY A 87 -11.38 -20.57 0.05
CA GLY A 87 -10.05 -20.89 0.54
C GLY A 87 -9.50 -22.16 -0.11
N TYR A 88 -8.47 -22.72 0.51
CA TYR A 88 -7.82 -23.96 0.11
C TYR A 88 -8.00 -25.00 1.21
N SER A 89 -8.15 -26.26 0.81
CA SER A 89 -8.16 -27.43 1.69
C SER A 89 -7.10 -28.41 1.23
N CYS A 90 -6.37 -29.00 2.17
CA CYS A 90 -5.39 -30.02 1.86
C CYS A 90 -6.09 -31.29 1.36
N ASN A 91 -5.75 -31.74 0.16
CA ASN A 91 -6.13 -33.07 -0.29
C ASN A 91 -5.22 -34.08 0.41
N GLU A 92 -5.76 -34.82 1.39
CA GLU A 92 -5.00 -35.78 2.19
C GLU A 92 -4.42 -36.96 1.38
N THR A 93 -4.86 -37.16 0.14
CA THR A 93 -4.32 -38.20 -0.74
C THR A 93 -3.14 -37.70 -1.56
N THR A 94 -3.22 -36.49 -2.11
CA THR A 94 -2.18 -35.93 -2.98
C THR A 94 -1.19 -35.05 -2.24
N TYR A 95 -1.52 -34.65 -1.00
CA TYR A 95 -0.79 -33.66 -0.21
C TYR A 95 -0.62 -32.34 -0.98
N GLN A 96 -1.62 -31.98 -1.78
CA GLN A 96 -1.70 -30.72 -2.50
C GLN A 96 -2.89 -29.91 -2.03
N CYS A 97 -2.72 -28.59 -2.00
CA CYS A 97 -3.80 -27.67 -1.69
C CYS A 97 -4.75 -27.53 -2.87
N GLU A 98 -6.01 -27.86 -2.66
CA GLU A 98 -7.07 -27.74 -3.64
C GLU A 98 -8.08 -26.68 -3.19
N LEU A 99 -8.72 -26.02 -4.16
CA LEU A 99 -9.73 -24.99 -3.90
C LEU A 99 -10.95 -25.59 -3.18
N ALA A 100 -11.19 -25.16 -1.95
CA ALA A 100 -12.33 -25.58 -1.15
C ALA A 100 -13.67 -25.07 -1.74
N PRO A 101 -14.83 -25.58 -1.28
CA PRO A 101 -16.13 -25.00 -1.59
C PRO A 101 -16.24 -23.51 -1.17
N PRO A 102 -17.13 -22.72 -1.78
CA PRO A 102 -17.36 -21.32 -1.37
C PRO A 102 -17.67 -21.18 0.12
N GLY A 103 -16.94 -20.29 0.80
CA GLY A 103 -17.05 -20.09 2.24
C GLY A 103 -16.30 -21.11 3.09
N ALA A 104 -15.49 -22.00 2.51
CA ALA A 104 -14.68 -22.97 3.25
C ALA A 104 -13.19 -22.82 2.91
N GLY A 105 -12.35 -23.48 3.71
CA GLY A 105 -10.90 -23.54 3.52
C GLY A 105 -10.12 -22.48 4.30
N MET A 106 -8.81 -22.48 4.13
CA MET A 106 -7.86 -21.54 4.73
C MET A 106 -7.09 -20.77 3.63
N PRO A 107 -6.34 -19.71 3.98
CA PRO A 107 -5.45 -19.06 3.02
C PRO A 107 -4.51 -20.06 2.35
N GLN A 108 -4.17 -19.83 1.07
CA GLN A 108 -3.36 -20.78 0.30
C GLN A 108 -2.02 -21.09 0.98
N SER A 109 -1.34 -20.06 1.49
CA SER A 109 -0.05 -20.18 2.18
C SER A 109 -0.14 -21.05 3.43
N GLU A 110 -1.20 -20.88 4.23
CA GLU A 110 -1.45 -21.71 5.41
C GLU A 110 -1.75 -23.15 5.01
N CYS A 111 -2.56 -23.36 3.97
CA CYS A 111 -2.78 -24.69 3.42
C CYS A 111 -1.45 -25.31 2.97
N GLU A 112 -0.60 -24.60 2.22
CA GLU A 112 0.67 -25.15 1.72
C GLU A 112 1.63 -25.52 2.87
N SER A 113 1.66 -24.72 3.93
CA SER A 113 2.42 -24.99 5.15
C SER A 113 1.90 -26.23 5.90
N ASN A 114 0.59 -26.34 6.06
CA ASN A 114 -0.03 -27.43 6.83
C ASN A 114 -0.10 -28.73 6.00
N CYS A 115 -0.42 -28.64 4.71
CA CYS A 115 -0.60 -29.78 3.82
C CYS A 115 0.72 -30.48 3.48
N SER A 116 1.84 -29.76 3.53
CA SER A 116 3.17 -30.33 3.29
C SER A 116 3.71 -31.17 4.44
N THR A 117 3.13 -31.05 5.64
CA THR A 117 3.56 -31.73 6.89
C THR A 117 2.61 -32.83 7.37
N ILE A 118 1.33 -32.77 7.01
CA ILE A 118 0.35 -33.81 7.37
C ILE A 118 0.73 -35.13 6.69
N GLY A 119 0.83 -36.22 7.47
CA GLY A 119 1.09 -37.57 6.98
C GLY A 119 2.55 -37.92 6.64
N LYS A 120 3.48 -36.97 6.70
CA LYS A 120 4.91 -37.23 6.49
C LYS A 120 5.61 -37.43 7.83
N THR A 121 6.26 -38.57 7.98
CA THR A 121 7.22 -38.83 9.04
C THR A 121 8.62 -38.46 8.55
N PHE A 122 9.51 -38.08 9.46
CA PHE A 122 10.86 -37.60 9.15
C PHE A 122 11.93 -38.46 9.85
N ILE A 123 13.07 -38.64 9.18
CA ILE A 123 14.27 -39.31 9.70
C ILE A 123 15.46 -38.35 9.56
N CYS A 124 16.31 -38.29 10.59
CA CYS A 124 17.52 -37.48 10.56
C CYS A 124 18.51 -38.11 9.57
N ASN A 125 18.87 -37.37 8.52
CA ASN A 125 20.01 -37.73 7.70
C ASN A 125 21.28 -37.41 8.48
N ASN A 126 21.97 -38.46 8.93
CA ASN A 126 23.13 -38.34 9.80
C ASN A 126 24.39 -37.76 9.11
N ALA A 127 24.36 -37.59 7.78
CA ALA A 127 25.44 -36.97 7.01
C ALA A 127 25.23 -35.46 6.79
N THR A 128 23.98 -35.03 6.60
CA THR A 128 23.63 -33.62 6.37
C THR A 128 23.14 -32.92 7.64
N HIS A 129 22.81 -33.68 8.67
CA HIS A 129 22.14 -33.22 9.89
C HIS A 129 20.84 -32.48 9.61
N GLN A 130 20.11 -32.92 8.58
CA GLN A 130 18.80 -32.41 8.23
C GLN A 130 17.75 -33.53 8.29
N CYS A 131 16.54 -33.18 8.69
CA CYS A 131 15.40 -34.09 8.67
C CYS A 131 14.88 -34.27 7.26
N GLU A 132 14.91 -35.51 6.77
CA GLU A 132 14.40 -35.89 5.46
C GLU A 132 13.10 -36.69 5.61
N ILE A 133 12.24 -36.64 4.60
CA ILE A 133 10.99 -37.40 4.59
C ILE A 133 11.34 -38.89 4.65
N ALA A 134 10.83 -39.57 5.67
CA ALA A 134 11.09 -40.97 5.90
C ALA A 134 10.19 -41.86 5.00
N PRO A 135 10.64 -43.09 4.68
CA PRO A 135 9.79 -44.07 4.04
C PRO A 135 8.50 -44.32 4.83
N ALA A 136 7.40 -44.63 4.15
CA ALA A 136 6.11 -44.88 4.79
C ALA A 136 6.22 -45.91 5.93
N GLY A 137 5.80 -45.53 7.14
CA GLY A 137 5.89 -46.36 8.35
C GLY A 137 7.22 -46.27 9.10
N GLN A 138 8.15 -45.41 8.68
CA GLN A 138 9.40 -45.12 9.39
C GLN A 138 9.46 -43.62 9.71
N GLY A 139 10.14 -43.23 10.77
CA GLY A 139 10.35 -41.82 11.15
C GLY A 139 9.42 -41.30 12.24
N THR A 140 9.59 -40.03 12.58
CA THR A 140 8.90 -39.33 13.68
C THR A 140 8.26 -38.03 13.17
N SER A 141 7.64 -37.23 14.03
CA SER A 141 7.24 -35.88 13.61
C SER A 141 8.48 -35.05 13.22
N PHE A 142 8.30 -33.99 12.42
CA PHE A 142 9.43 -33.12 12.07
C PHE A 142 10.12 -32.55 13.32
N GLN A 143 9.33 -32.22 14.35
CA GLN A 143 9.84 -31.66 15.60
C GLN A 143 10.70 -32.67 16.38
N ASP A 144 10.23 -33.91 16.52
CA ASP A 144 11.00 -34.98 17.18
C ASP A 144 12.29 -35.32 16.40
N CYS A 145 12.20 -35.32 15.07
CA CYS A 145 13.36 -35.51 14.22
C CYS A 145 14.38 -34.38 14.40
N ALA A 146 13.93 -33.11 14.41
CA ALA A 146 14.82 -31.97 14.54
C ALA A 146 15.55 -32.01 15.89
N GLU A 147 14.85 -32.25 16.99
CA GLU A 147 15.44 -32.34 18.33
C GLU A 147 16.48 -33.47 18.45
N SER A 148 16.17 -34.64 17.89
CA SER A 148 17.10 -35.79 17.92
C SER A 148 18.29 -35.65 16.97
N CYS A 149 18.15 -34.91 15.87
CA CYS A 149 19.20 -34.71 14.86
C CYS A 149 20.32 -33.77 15.34
N VAL A 150 20.03 -32.86 16.28
CA VAL A 150 21.02 -31.93 16.86
C VAL A 150 21.74 -32.52 18.08
N ALA A 151 21.10 -33.42 18.83
CA ALA A 151 21.64 -33.98 20.07
C ALA A 151 22.85 -34.92 19.88
N SER A 152 23.05 -35.46 18.68
CA SER A 152 24.13 -36.40 18.34
C SER A 152 25.51 -35.76 18.19
N HIS A 153 25.64 -34.43 18.35
CA HIS A 153 26.87 -33.69 18.08
C HIS A 153 27.60 -33.09 19.29
N ALA A 154 27.24 -33.43 20.53
CA ALA A 154 28.00 -32.99 21.71
C ALA A 154 29.41 -33.66 21.72
N PRO A 155 30.52 -32.91 21.59
CA PRO A 155 31.86 -33.49 21.58
C PRO A 155 32.22 -33.99 22.98
N SER A 156 32.53 -35.28 23.08
CA SER A 156 33.18 -35.86 24.24
C SER A 156 34.55 -35.22 24.45
N SER A 157 34.70 -34.49 25.56
CA SER A 157 35.91 -33.79 25.95
C SER A 157 37.02 -34.77 26.36
N SER A 158 38.12 -34.81 25.61
CA SER A 158 39.40 -35.36 26.07
C SER A 158 40.56 -34.45 25.69
N SER A 159 41.19 -33.87 26.71
CA SER A 159 42.49 -33.16 26.67
C SER A 159 43.63 -34.10 26.24
N PRO A 160 44.79 -33.61 25.70
CA PRO A 160 45.85 -33.07 26.57
C PRO A 160 46.88 -32.06 25.95
N HIS A 161 47.59 -31.41 26.90
CA HIS A 161 49.00 -31.01 26.95
C HIS A 161 49.60 -29.84 26.13
N SER A 162 50.14 -28.91 26.92
CA SER A 162 51.09 -27.82 26.66
C SER A 162 52.48 -28.26 26.20
N SER A 163 53.08 -27.48 25.29
CA SER A 163 54.45 -26.92 25.44
C SER A 163 54.82 -25.94 24.30
N SER A 164 55.25 -24.73 24.69
CA SER A 164 56.05 -23.71 23.96
C SER A 164 57.49 -24.22 23.63
N PRO A 165 58.42 -23.52 22.90
CA PRO A 165 58.61 -22.05 22.85
C PRO A 165 59.25 -21.35 21.60
N ALA A 166 59.13 -20.01 21.63
CA ALA A 166 60.04 -18.89 21.25
C ALA A 166 60.89 -18.88 19.94
N SER A 167 60.86 -17.75 19.22
CA SER A 167 62.07 -17.05 18.74
C SER A 167 61.84 -15.63 18.14
N SER A 168 62.52 -14.64 18.75
CA SER A 168 63.21 -13.40 18.26
C SER A 168 62.81 -12.61 16.97
N SER A 169 62.46 -11.32 17.19
CA SER A 169 62.93 -9.99 16.67
C SER A 169 63.70 -9.85 15.30
N PRO A 170 63.90 -8.64 14.68
CA PRO A 170 63.76 -7.26 15.20
C PRO A 170 63.17 -6.17 14.24
N ALA A 171 63.09 -4.95 14.77
CA ALA A 171 62.71 -3.68 14.17
C ALA A 171 63.72 -3.11 13.14
N SER A 172 63.25 -2.22 12.26
CA SER A 172 64.10 -1.21 11.61
C SER A 172 63.31 0.03 11.19
N SER A 173 63.96 1.18 11.31
CA SER A 173 63.44 2.55 11.36
C SER A 173 64.00 3.44 10.23
N SER A 174 63.20 4.45 9.84
CA SER A 174 63.56 5.75 9.19
C SER A 174 63.85 5.76 7.67
N PRO A 175 63.87 6.92 6.96
CA PRO A 175 63.47 8.30 7.31
C PRO A 175 62.56 9.03 6.27
N SER A 176 62.03 10.19 6.66
CA SER A 176 61.43 11.23 5.80
C SER A 176 62.46 11.89 4.87
N SER A 177 62.10 12.11 3.61
CA SER A 177 62.84 12.97 2.67
C SER A 177 61.89 13.91 1.93
N ASN A 178 62.00 15.20 2.21
CA ASN A 178 61.41 16.29 1.43
C ASN A 178 62.01 16.31 0.02
N SER A 179 61.16 16.32 -1.01
CA SER A 179 61.56 16.47 -2.41
C SER A 179 60.84 17.67 -3.05
N PRO A 180 61.47 18.38 -4.02
CA PRO A 180 61.01 19.66 -4.52
C PRO A 180 59.82 19.53 -5.47
N SER A 181 58.91 20.51 -5.41
CA SER A 181 57.72 20.66 -6.24
C SER A 181 58.06 20.63 -7.74
N SER A 182 57.77 19.48 -8.37
CA SER A 182 57.72 19.35 -9.83
C SER A 182 56.48 20.08 -10.37
N PRO A 183 56.54 20.75 -11.54
CA PRO A 183 55.37 21.41 -12.12
C PRO A 183 54.21 20.44 -12.26
N GLN A 184 53.08 20.81 -11.64
CA GLN A 184 51.85 20.03 -11.63
C GLN A 184 51.43 19.72 -13.07
N PRO A 185 51.34 18.43 -13.48
CA PRO A 185 50.94 18.06 -14.82
C PRO A 185 49.56 18.66 -15.12
N THR A 186 49.45 19.41 -16.22
CA THR A 186 48.16 19.85 -16.75
C THR A 186 47.30 18.60 -16.95
N ALA A 187 46.18 18.51 -16.24
CA ALA A 187 45.30 17.35 -16.30
C ALA A 187 44.91 17.08 -17.76
N ALA A 188 45.05 15.83 -18.19
CA ALA A 188 44.67 15.42 -19.54
C ALA A 188 43.17 15.69 -19.76
N PRO A 189 42.75 16.11 -20.96
CA PRO A 189 41.34 16.33 -21.25
C PRO A 189 40.54 15.03 -21.12
N THR A 190 39.38 15.12 -20.49
CA THR A 190 38.38 14.05 -20.35
C THR A 190 37.22 14.29 -21.31
N TYR A 191 36.44 13.25 -21.60
CA TYR A 191 35.37 13.26 -22.59
C TYR A 191 34.12 12.55 -22.06
N ASN A 192 32.95 13.07 -22.45
CA ASN A 192 31.64 12.46 -22.25
C ASN A 192 31.04 12.08 -23.61
N CYS A 193 30.30 10.96 -23.66
CA CYS A 193 29.57 10.58 -24.86
C CYS A 193 28.37 11.50 -25.02
N ASN A 194 28.24 12.14 -26.19
CA ASN A 194 27.00 12.79 -26.56
C ASN A 194 26.04 11.72 -27.10
N SER A 195 25.00 11.39 -26.33
CA SER A 195 24.03 10.34 -26.67
C SER A 195 23.20 10.67 -27.91
N THR A 196 23.14 11.92 -28.36
CA THR A 196 22.44 12.29 -29.60
C THR A 196 23.31 12.05 -30.83
N SER A 197 24.57 12.49 -30.81
CA SER A 197 25.48 12.36 -31.96
C SER A 197 26.26 11.05 -31.98
N LEU A 198 26.26 10.29 -30.87
CA LEU A 198 27.14 9.14 -30.65
C LEU A 198 28.62 9.48 -30.88
N GLN A 199 29.02 10.68 -30.42
CA GLN A 199 30.41 11.16 -30.52
C GLN A 199 30.89 11.64 -29.15
N CYS A 200 32.17 11.44 -28.88
CA CYS A 200 32.82 11.93 -27.66
C CYS A 200 33.08 13.43 -27.75
N GLN A 201 32.65 14.16 -26.74
CA GLN A 201 32.84 15.62 -26.62
C GLN A 201 33.66 15.90 -25.35
N MET A 202 34.51 16.94 -25.36
CA MET A 202 35.31 17.30 -24.19
C MET A 202 34.40 17.60 -23.00
N ALA A 203 34.65 16.94 -21.88
CA ALA A 203 33.91 17.11 -20.64
C ALA A 203 34.48 18.27 -19.81
N PRO A 204 33.68 18.88 -18.91
CA PRO A 204 34.19 19.82 -17.92
C PRO A 204 35.34 19.22 -17.09
N PRO A 205 36.33 20.03 -16.65
CA PRO A 205 37.44 19.54 -15.84
C PRO A 205 36.96 18.76 -14.61
N GLY A 206 37.44 17.52 -14.45
CA GLY A 206 37.05 16.63 -13.35
C GLY A 206 35.86 15.71 -13.65
N GLN A 207 35.25 15.79 -14.83
CA GLN A 207 34.18 14.90 -15.27
C GLN A 207 34.57 14.14 -16.53
N GLY A 208 34.09 12.90 -16.68
CA GLY A 208 34.27 12.10 -17.89
C GLY A 208 35.49 11.18 -17.90
N ALA A 209 35.66 10.46 -19.01
CA ALA A 209 36.68 9.43 -19.17
C ALA A 209 37.75 9.84 -20.20
N GLY A 210 38.87 9.12 -20.27
CA GLY A 210 39.81 9.29 -21.37
C GLY A 210 39.15 9.04 -22.73
N LEU A 211 39.61 9.71 -23.79
CA LEU A 211 38.97 9.67 -25.13
C LEU A 211 38.71 8.25 -25.63
N SER A 212 39.67 7.34 -25.44
CA SER A 212 39.53 5.93 -25.86
C SER A 212 38.43 5.18 -25.09
N VAL A 213 38.29 5.45 -23.79
CA VAL A 213 37.22 4.88 -22.94
C VAL A 213 35.87 5.45 -23.37
N CYS A 214 35.79 6.77 -23.58
CA CYS A 214 34.59 7.39 -24.11
C CYS A 214 34.20 6.79 -25.46
N GLN A 215 35.13 6.64 -26.41
CA GLN A 215 34.84 6.07 -27.74
C GLN A 215 34.40 4.61 -27.68
N ALA A 216 34.87 3.85 -26.70
CA ALA A 216 34.40 2.49 -26.45
C ALA A 216 32.96 2.48 -25.90
N MET A 217 32.64 3.38 -24.97
CA MET A 217 31.32 3.50 -24.34
C MET A 217 30.26 4.19 -25.22
N CYS A 218 30.69 5.05 -26.16
CA CYS A 218 29.80 5.84 -27.01
C CYS A 218 29.32 5.07 -28.26
N LYS A 219 29.71 3.81 -28.39
CA LYS A 219 29.13 2.89 -29.38
C LYS A 219 27.84 2.33 -28.81
N GLN A 220 26.75 2.49 -29.55
CA GLN A 220 25.50 1.80 -29.26
C GLN A 220 25.77 0.30 -29.26
N SER A 221 25.58 -0.33 -28.10
CA SER A 221 25.63 -1.77 -27.97
C SER A 221 24.20 -2.30 -27.90
N ASN A 222 23.92 -3.28 -28.75
CA ASN A 222 22.67 -4.06 -28.68
C ASN A 222 22.83 -5.06 -27.54
N ASN A 223 22.73 -4.57 -26.31
CA ASN A 223 22.73 -5.36 -25.09
C ASN A 223 21.78 -4.74 -24.07
N THR A 224 20.93 -5.57 -23.46
CA THR A 224 20.21 -5.19 -22.25
C THR A 224 21.20 -5.10 -21.09
N PRO A 225 21.20 -4.02 -20.27
CA PRO A 225 22.01 -3.98 -19.06
C PRO A 225 21.72 -5.18 -18.16
N SER A 226 22.75 -5.84 -17.64
CA SER A 226 22.57 -6.98 -16.74
C SER A 226 21.77 -6.63 -15.49
N SER A 227 21.89 -5.38 -15.00
CA SER A 227 21.13 -4.87 -13.87
C SER A 227 19.62 -4.79 -14.15
N LEU A 228 19.22 -4.56 -15.41
CA LEU A 228 17.82 -4.51 -15.83
C LEU A 228 17.24 -5.88 -16.21
N LEU A 229 18.02 -6.94 -16.37
CA LEU A 229 17.46 -8.26 -16.72
C LEU A 229 16.43 -8.74 -15.68
N GLY A 230 15.34 -9.33 -16.16
CA GLY A 230 14.27 -9.89 -15.34
C GLY A 230 12.90 -9.22 -15.53
N PHE A 231 11.95 -9.64 -14.72
CA PHE A 231 10.57 -9.12 -14.71
C PHE A 231 10.41 -8.05 -13.63
N TRP A 232 9.92 -6.89 -14.04
CA TRP A 232 9.75 -5.70 -13.21
C TRP A 232 8.30 -5.26 -13.19
N ARG A 233 7.79 -5.00 -12.00
CA ARG A 233 6.54 -4.28 -11.79
C ARG A 233 6.81 -2.79 -11.81
N THR A 234 6.01 -2.03 -12.56
CA THR A 234 6.29 -0.62 -12.82
C THR A 234 5.13 0.28 -12.40
N PHE A 235 5.46 1.33 -11.66
CA PHE A 235 4.55 2.38 -11.22
C PHE A 235 4.96 3.71 -11.88
N PRO A 236 4.15 4.27 -12.80
CA PRO A 236 4.42 5.58 -13.36
C PRO A 236 4.26 6.65 -12.28
N ILE A 237 5.13 7.66 -12.29
CA ILE A 237 5.20 8.69 -11.23
C ILE A 237 4.64 10.03 -11.72
N ASP A 238 4.70 10.32 -13.02
CA ASP A 238 4.41 11.66 -13.56
C ASP A 238 3.21 11.72 -14.52
N SER A 239 2.47 10.62 -14.69
CA SER A 239 1.56 10.54 -15.82
C SER A 239 0.26 11.35 -15.59
N ILE A 240 0.25 12.56 -16.18
CA ILE A 240 -0.92 13.42 -16.43
C ILE A 240 -2.03 12.65 -17.19
N THR A 241 -1.66 11.56 -17.85
CA THR A 241 -2.57 10.57 -18.42
C THR A 241 -2.58 9.35 -17.53
N GLN A 242 -3.74 8.92 -17.02
CA GLN A 242 -3.91 7.68 -16.24
C GLN A 242 -3.30 6.46 -16.97
N VAL A 243 -2.00 6.22 -16.81
CA VAL A 243 -1.42 4.95 -17.20
C VAL A 243 -1.50 4.10 -15.94
N ASP A 244 -2.39 3.11 -15.99
CA ASP A 244 -2.43 2.04 -15.00
C ASP A 244 -1.04 1.39 -14.86
N GLU A 245 -0.82 0.71 -13.73
CA GLU A 245 0.35 -0.14 -13.50
C GLU A 245 0.67 -1.01 -14.74
N TYR A 246 1.95 -1.08 -15.10
CA TYR A 246 2.42 -1.90 -16.20
C TYR A 246 3.66 -2.70 -15.78
N ASP A 247 3.92 -3.81 -16.45
CA ASP A 247 5.09 -4.63 -16.17
C ASP A 247 6.09 -4.56 -17.34
N LEU A 248 7.37 -4.67 -17.03
CA LEU A 248 8.47 -4.70 -17.97
C LEU A 248 9.28 -5.98 -17.79
N TRP A 249 9.43 -6.77 -18.86
CA TRP A 249 10.28 -7.95 -18.85
C TRP A 249 11.46 -7.77 -19.80
N PHE A 250 12.62 -7.51 -19.22
CA PHE A 250 13.88 -7.36 -19.93
C PHE A 250 14.53 -8.74 -20.15
N HIS A 251 14.70 -9.11 -21.42
CA HIS A 251 15.21 -10.40 -21.85
C HIS A 251 16.71 -10.35 -22.18
N MET A 252 17.36 -11.52 -22.15
CA MET A 252 18.78 -11.67 -22.51
C MET A 252 19.04 -11.49 -24.01
N ASN A 253 18.01 -11.58 -24.86
CA ASN A 253 18.12 -11.41 -26.32
C ASN A 253 17.93 -9.95 -26.76
N ASN A 254 18.16 -8.98 -25.85
CA ASN A 254 18.11 -7.55 -26.12
C ASN A 254 16.72 -7.07 -26.54
N THR A 255 15.69 -7.61 -25.91
CA THR A 255 14.33 -7.12 -26.03
C THR A 255 13.72 -6.85 -24.66
N VAL A 256 12.71 -5.99 -24.62
CA VAL A 256 11.84 -5.80 -23.46
C VAL A 256 10.40 -6.05 -23.88
N THR A 257 9.67 -6.79 -23.07
CA THR A 257 8.21 -6.94 -23.22
C THR A 257 7.52 -6.02 -22.23
N ILE A 258 6.65 -5.15 -22.74
CA ILE A 258 5.85 -4.21 -21.96
C ILE A 258 4.44 -4.78 -21.85
N TYR A 259 3.99 -5.05 -20.63
CA TYR A 259 2.64 -5.52 -20.33
C TYR A 259 1.83 -4.37 -19.75
N THR A 260 0.91 -3.82 -20.53
CA THR A 260 -0.09 -2.90 -20.01
C THR A 260 -1.42 -3.64 -19.83
N PRO A 261 -2.41 -3.08 -19.12
CA PRO A 261 -3.74 -3.69 -19.03
C PRO A 261 -4.46 -3.81 -20.38
N THR A 262 -4.04 -3.03 -21.39
CA THR A 262 -4.74 -2.93 -22.68
C THR A 262 -4.00 -3.61 -23.83
N TYR A 263 -2.67 -3.71 -23.76
CA TYR A 263 -1.86 -4.37 -24.79
C TYR A 263 -0.53 -4.89 -24.23
N THR A 264 0.05 -5.84 -24.96
CA THR A 264 1.43 -6.28 -24.78
C THR A 264 2.25 -5.82 -25.97
N SER A 265 3.38 -5.16 -25.71
CA SER A 265 4.31 -4.68 -26.72
C SER A 265 5.69 -5.31 -26.54
N SER A 266 6.46 -5.43 -27.60
CA SER A 266 7.86 -5.84 -27.56
C SER A 266 8.72 -4.78 -28.22
N CYS A 267 9.82 -4.38 -27.57
CA CYS A 267 10.79 -3.43 -28.08
C CYS A 267 12.19 -4.07 -28.10
N SER A 268 13.04 -3.65 -29.03
CA SER A 268 14.48 -3.92 -28.95
C SER A 268 15.11 -3.01 -27.90
N VAL A 269 16.09 -3.52 -27.17
CA VAL A 269 16.84 -2.79 -26.15
C VAL A 269 18.27 -2.59 -26.63
N SER A 270 18.74 -1.35 -26.57
CA SER A 270 20.15 -1.03 -26.76
C SER A 270 20.62 -0.06 -25.68
N THR A 271 21.93 0.05 -25.50
CA THR A 271 22.53 0.93 -24.50
C THR A 271 23.57 1.84 -25.11
N VAL A 272 23.65 3.05 -24.58
CA VAL A 272 24.66 4.05 -24.92
C VAL A 272 25.14 4.69 -23.62
N GLY A 273 26.31 4.28 -23.13
CA GLY A 273 26.75 4.67 -21.79
C GLY A 273 25.78 4.19 -20.70
N ASN A 274 25.17 5.13 -19.98
CA ASN A 274 24.16 4.87 -18.94
C ASN A 274 22.72 5.03 -19.45
N ASP A 275 22.52 5.28 -20.75
CA ASP A 275 21.19 5.41 -21.34
C ASP A 275 20.72 4.04 -21.85
N VAL A 276 19.43 3.78 -21.72
CA VAL A 276 18.73 2.62 -22.29
C VAL A 276 17.76 3.10 -23.35
N TRP A 277 17.89 2.57 -24.56
CA TRP A 277 17.04 2.93 -25.68
C TRP A 277 16.12 1.76 -26.00
N LEU A 278 14.82 2.03 -26.00
CA LEU A 278 13.78 1.09 -26.39
C LEU A 278 13.34 1.45 -27.80
N GLU A 279 13.72 0.61 -28.76
CA GLU A 279 13.52 0.84 -30.18
C GLU A 279 12.48 -0.14 -30.75
N ASN A 280 11.83 0.24 -31.85
CA ASN A 280 10.93 -0.64 -32.61
C ASN A 280 9.80 -1.27 -31.76
N CYS A 281 9.30 -0.52 -30.77
CA CYS A 281 8.19 -0.98 -29.94
C CYS A 281 6.97 -1.28 -30.80
N GLN A 282 6.46 -2.51 -30.70
CA GLN A 282 5.20 -2.93 -31.33
C GLN A 282 4.01 -2.33 -30.57
N SER A 283 3.86 -1.00 -30.64
CA SER A 283 2.80 -0.21 -30.00
C SER A 283 1.95 0.43 -31.11
N PRO A 284 0.67 0.80 -30.86
CA PRO A 284 -0.16 1.52 -31.83
C PRO A 284 0.52 2.75 -32.46
N GLU A 285 1.49 3.35 -31.78
CA GLU A 285 2.46 4.27 -32.38
C GLU A 285 3.89 3.76 -32.14
N PRO A 286 4.64 3.35 -33.18
CA PRO A 286 6.03 2.97 -33.03
C PRO A 286 6.85 4.23 -32.72
N ALA A 287 7.26 4.37 -31.45
CA ALA A 287 8.14 5.43 -31.00
C ALA A 287 9.48 4.85 -30.55
N LEU A 288 10.57 5.54 -30.91
CA LEU A 288 11.85 5.38 -30.25
C LEU A 288 11.77 6.05 -28.87
N LEU A 289 11.92 5.28 -27.80
CA LEU A 289 11.99 5.81 -26.44
C LEU A 289 13.46 5.80 -26.00
N LYS A 290 14.01 6.98 -25.72
CA LYS A 290 15.33 7.11 -25.13
C LYS A 290 15.15 7.37 -23.65
N CYS A 291 15.68 6.48 -22.82
CA CYS A 291 15.46 6.49 -21.40
C CYS A 291 16.78 6.63 -20.64
N LEU A 292 16.76 7.47 -19.62
CA LEU A 292 17.71 7.42 -18.53
C LEU A 292 17.27 6.30 -17.58
N TYR A 293 18.21 5.50 -17.08
CA TYR A 293 17.90 4.54 -16.02
C TYR A 293 18.92 4.61 -14.90
N GLU A 294 18.46 4.36 -13.67
CA GLU A 294 19.31 4.21 -12.51
C GLU A 294 18.78 3.06 -11.65
N THR A 295 19.69 2.19 -11.21
CA THR A 295 19.33 1.08 -10.33
C THR A 295 19.78 1.40 -8.92
N SER A 296 18.90 1.21 -7.94
CA SER A 296 19.22 1.37 -6.53
C SER A 296 19.79 0.08 -5.93
N LEU A 297 20.28 0.16 -4.68
CA LEU A 297 20.75 -0.99 -3.92
C LEU A 297 19.61 -2.01 -3.73
N ALA A 298 20.00 -3.29 -3.69
CA ALA A 298 19.10 -4.38 -3.35
C ALA A 298 18.51 -4.15 -1.95
N MET A 299 17.19 -4.16 -1.84
CA MET A 299 16.51 -4.43 -0.57
C MET A 299 16.47 -5.96 -0.33
N PRO A 300 16.18 -6.44 0.90
CA PRO A 300 16.19 -7.87 1.22
C PRO A 300 15.38 -8.75 0.27
N GLU A 301 14.26 -8.23 -0.26
CA GLU A 301 13.37 -8.99 -1.14
C GLU A 301 13.30 -8.45 -2.58
N THR A 302 13.60 -7.17 -2.80
CA THR A 302 13.39 -6.49 -4.08
C THR A 302 14.60 -5.66 -4.51
N PHE A 303 14.82 -5.61 -5.83
CA PHE A 303 15.66 -4.60 -6.48
C PHE A 303 14.77 -3.51 -7.04
N HIS A 304 15.18 -2.25 -6.90
CA HIS A 304 14.47 -1.13 -7.49
C HIS A 304 15.30 -0.41 -8.53
N ALA A 305 14.62 0.11 -9.53
CA ALA A 305 15.20 0.92 -10.57
C ALA A 305 14.24 2.04 -10.94
N MET A 306 14.79 3.10 -11.50
CA MET A 306 14.04 4.19 -12.09
C MET A 306 14.30 4.24 -13.57
N LEU A 307 13.27 4.59 -14.33
CA LEU A 307 13.33 4.74 -15.77
C LEU A 307 12.65 6.04 -16.16
N ALA A 308 13.37 6.97 -16.78
CA ALA A 308 12.84 8.23 -17.28
C ALA A 308 12.99 8.31 -18.79
N CYS A 309 11.89 8.13 -19.52
CA CYS A 309 11.85 8.04 -20.97
C CYS A 309 11.26 9.31 -21.58
N ASN A 310 11.96 9.92 -22.52
CA ASN A 310 11.40 11.01 -23.31
C ASN A 310 10.45 10.45 -24.37
N ILE A 311 9.33 11.12 -24.62
CA ILE A 311 8.42 10.72 -25.69
C ILE A 311 9.05 11.03 -27.07
N LYS A 312 8.76 10.19 -28.08
CA LYS A 312 8.93 10.49 -29.51
C LYS A 312 10.37 10.84 -29.96
N GLY A 313 11.37 10.05 -29.57
CA GLY A 313 12.72 10.11 -30.17
C GLY A 313 13.58 11.32 -29.75
N ALA A 314 13.06 12.19 -28.88
CA ALA A 314 13.84 13.22 -28.22
C ALA A 314 14.98 12.61 -27.40
N ALA A 315 16.00 13.42 -27.09
CA ALA A 315 17.11 12.99 -26.25
C ALA A 315 16.59 12.52 -24.88
N PRO A 316 17.23 11.52 -24.24
CA PRO A 316 16.88 11.17 -22.86
C PRO A 316 17.03 12.40 -21.96
N PRO A 317 16.25 12.52 -20.88
CA PRO A 317 16.42 13.59 -19.90
C PRO A 317 17.85 13.55 -19.35
N THR A 318 18.42 14.72 -19.03
CA THR A 318 19.80 14.81 -18.52
C THR A 318 19.96 14.22 -17.12
N ASP A 319 18.88 14.22 -16.35
CA ASP A 319 18.77 13.71 -14.98
C ASP A 319 17.30 13.51 -14.59
N PHE A 320 17.04 12.74 -13.54
CA PHE A 320 15.67 12.46 -13.08
C PHE A 320 14.92 13.70 -12.56
N ASN A 321 15.62 14.72 -12.03
CA ASN A 321 14.98 15.95 -11.57
C ASN A 321 14.38 16.73 -12.74
N SER A 322 15.12 16.84 -13.84
CA SER A 322 14.65 17.46 -15.08
C SER A 322 13.48 16.70 -15.71
N ALA A 323 13.39 15.39 -15.47
CA ALA A 323 12.33 14.52 -15.96
C ALA A 323 11.00 14.75 -15.20
N LEU A 324 11.02 14.75 -13.87
CA LEU A 324 9.79 14.90 -13.04
C LEU A 324 9.03 16.21 -13.28
N GLY A 325 9.73 17.27 -13.70
CA GLY A 325 9.11 18.56 -14.02
C GLY A 325 8.65 18.70 -15.48
N ASN A 326 8.94 17.72 -16.34
CA ASN A 326 8.73 17.82 -17.78
C ASN A 326 7.52 16.99 -18.24
N PRO A 327 6.44 17.61 -18.75
CA PRO A 327 5.25 16.89 -19.20
C PRO A 327 5.47 15.98 -20.42
N ASP A 328 6.61 16.11 -21.12
CA ASP A 328 6.99 15.28 -22.27
C ASP A 328 7.90 14.11 -21.88
N VAL A 329 8.21 13.95 -20.60
CA VAL A 329 8.97 12.80 -20.08
C VAL A 329 8.02 11.92 -19.29
N SER A 330 8.25 10.61 -19.33
CA SER A 330 7.59 9.65 -18.46
C SER A 330 8.62 9.05 -17.51
N VAL A 331 8.42 9.25 -16.22
CA VAL A 331 9.22 8.70 -15.13
C VAL A 331 8.46 7.56 -14.49
N ALA A 332 9.15 6.43 -14.33
CA ALA A 332 8.59 5.23 -13.75
C ALA A 332 9.52 4.63 -12.70
N PHE A 333 8.92 4.20 -11.58
CA PHE A 333 9.57 3.40 -10.57
C PHE A 333 9.34 1.92 -10.85
N MET A 334 10.39 1.13 -10.88
CA MET A 334 10.36 -0.28 -11.21
C MET A 334 10.85 -1.10 -10.02
N SER A 335 10.19 -2.22 -9.73
CA SER A 335 10.61 -3.20 -8.71
C SER A 335 10.69 -4.59 -9.31
N LYS A 336 11.76 -5.35 -9.04
CA LYS A 336 11.84 -6.79 -9.32
C LYS A 336 12.21 -7.58 -8.06
N CYS A 337 11.82 -8.84 -8.00
CA CYS A 337 12.21 -9.71 -6.89
C CYS A 337 13.70 -10.08 -6.96
N VAL A 338 14.36 -10.18 -5.81
CA VAL A 338 15.68 -10.82 -5.68
C VAL A 338 15.53 -12.32 -5.96
N PRO A 339 16.44 -12.97 -6.72
CA PRO A 339 16.30 -14.38 -7.11
C PRO A 339 16.07 -15.38 -5.96
N ASP A 340 16.58 -15.08 -4.77
CA ASP A 340 16.51 -15.95 -3.58
C ASP A 340 15.48 -15.46 -2.53
N GLY A 341 14.68 -14.44 -2.86
CA GLY A 341 13.69 -13.86 -1.96
C GLY A 341 12.32 -14.55 -2.00
N PHE A 342 11.45 -14.23 -1.02
CA PHE A 342 10.06 -14.69 -1.00
C PHE A 342 9.15 -13.97 -2.00
N CYS A 343 9.62 -12.85 -2.56
CA CYS A 343 8.91 -12.07 -3.57
C CYS A 343 8.70 -12.89 -4.85
N LYS A 344 7.46 -12.88 -5.37
CA LYS A 344 7.10 -13.50 -6.65
C LYS A 344 6.40 -12.50 -7.55
N PHE A 345 7.14 -11.94 -8.50
CA PHE A 345 6.56 -11.29 -9.67
C PHE A 345 6.62 -12.27 -10.83
N ALA A 346 5.46 -12.59 -11.37
CA ALA A 346 5.36 -13.45 -12.54
C ALA A 346 4.71 -12.67 -13.67
N PRO A 347 5.21 -12.81 -14.91
CA PRO A 347 4.53 -12.28 -16.08
C PRO A 347 3.11 -12.83 -16.14
N PRO A 348 2.13 -12.04 -16.63
CA PRO A 348 0.79 -12.56 -16.86
C PRO A 348 0.91 -13.79 -17.75
N ASN A 349 0.39 -14.94 -17.28
CA ASN A 349 0.45 -16.19 -18.02
C ASN A 349 -0.12 -15.96 -19.42
N SER A 350 0.63 -16.27 -20.48
CA SER A 350 0.26 -15.94 -21.86
C SER A 350 -1.09 -16.53 -22.31
N THR A 351 -1.59 -17.55 -21.61
CA THR A 351 -2.91 -18.17 -21.80
C THR A 351 -4.04 -17.46 -21.05
N SER A 352 -3.71 -16.59 -20.11
CA SER A 352 -4.62 -15.74 -19.35
C SER A 352 -4.38 -14.26 -19.67
N ALA A 353 -4.18 -13.94 -20.97
CA ALA A 353 -4.52 -12.59 -21.42
C ALA A 353 -5.92 -12.34 -20.88
N ARG A 354 -6.02 -11.47 -19.88
CA ARG A 354 -7.23 -11.16 -19.13
C ARG A 354 -8.24 -10.87 -20.23
N LYS A 355 -9.10 -11.83 -20.53
CA LYS A 355 -10.30 -11.61 -21.34
C LYS A 355 -11.15 -10.78 -20.40
N VAL A 356 -10.77 -9.52 -20.21
CA VAL A 356 -11.70 -8.45 -19.93
C VAL A 356 -12.64 -8.58 -21.11
N ARG A 357 -13.72 -9.31 -20.87
CA ARG A 357 -14.80 -9.54 -21.80
C ARG A 357 -15.36 -8.15 -22.06
N ARG A 358 -14.75 -7.43 -23.01
CA ARG A 358 -15.37 -6.31 -23.70
C ARG A 358 -16.42 -6.91 -24.62
N GLU A 359 -17.53 -7.32 -24.01
CA GLU A 359 -18.83 -6.86 -24.51
C GLU A 359 -18.98 -5.41 -24.04
N ALA A 360 -18.17 -4.52 -24.60
CA ALA A 360 -18.38 -3.09 -24.60
C ALA A 360 -18.10 -2.65 -26.03
N LYS A 361 -19.08 -2.93 -26.87
CA LYS A 361 -19.32 -2.20 -28.12
C LYS A 361 -19.36 -0.71 -27.75
N PRO A 362 -18.75 0.22 -28.52
CA PRO A 362 -19.05 1.62 -28.37
C PRO A 362 -20.49 1.84 -28.87
N GLN A 363 -21.45 1.56 -28.01
CA GLN A 363 -22.75 2.19 -28.10
C GLN A 363 -22.60 3.53 -27.39
N ALA A 364 -23.02 4.59 -28.09
CA ALA A 364 -23.62 5.70 -27.39
C ALA A 364 -24.68 5.12 -26.44
N ILE A 365 -24.40 5.17 -25.15
CA ILE A 365 -25.37 4.99 -24.08
C ILE A 365 -25.89 6.42 -23.87
N GLU A 366 -26.89 6.91 -24.60
CA GLU A 366 -28.32 6.64 -24.36
C GLU A 366 -28.57 5.64 -23.23
N VAL A 367 -28.64 6.20 -22.02
CA VAL A 367 -29.09 5.52 -20.82
C VAL A 367 -30.56 5.14 -21.00
N VAL A 368 -30.82 3.99 -21.60
CA VAL A 368 -32.06 3.25 -21.33
C VAL A 368 -31.78 2.43 -20.09
N ALA A 369 -31.91 3.09 -18.95
CA ALA A 369 -32.20 2.40 -17.70
C ALA A 369 -33.49 1.59 -17.90
N ASP A 370 -33.56 0.40 -17.31
CA ASP A 370 -34.86 -0.15 -16.91
C ASP A 370 -35.39 0.77 -15.80
N THR A 371 -36.03 1.85 -16.23
CA THR A 371 -36.67 2.94 -15.49
C THR A 371 -38.06 2.54 -14.99
N SER A 372 -38.23 1.31 -14.53
CA SER A 372 -39.49 0.94 -13.87
C SER A 372 -39.50 1.24 -12.37
N ALA A 373 -38.36 1.63 -11.78
CA ALA A 373 -38.35 2.43 -10.55
C ALA A 373 -38.21 3.91 -10.93
N PRO A 374 -39.18 4.78 -10.58
CA PRO A 374 -39.10 6.20 -10.89
C PRO A 374 -37.87 6.79 -10.20
N SER A 375 -36.82 7.10 -10.96
CA SER A 375 -35.80 8.03 -10.49
C SER A 375 -36.54 9.29 -10.10
N SER A 376 -36.43 9.73 -8.83
CA SER A 376 -36.99 11.00 -8.43
C SER A 376 -36.15 12.07 -9.13
N THR A 377 -36.51 12.40 -10.36
CA THR A 377 -35.94 13.51 -11.12
C THR A 377 -36.38 14.78 -10.41
N ASP A 378 -35.54 15.25 -9.50
CA ASP A 378 -35.72 16.56 -8.90
C ASP A 378 -35.68 17.60 -10.03
N PRO A 379 -36.79 18.31 -10.29
CA PRO A 379 -36.87 19.27 -11.38
C PRO A 379 -35.90 20.44 -11.19
N CYS A 380 -35.37 20.66 -9.98
CA CYS A 380 -34.40 21.70 -9.69
C CYS A 380 -32.95 21.31 -10.02
N SER A 381 -32.66 20.02 -10.21
CA SER A 381 -31.30 19.56 -10.54
C SER A 381 -30.74 20.18 -11.83
N GLN A 382 -31.60 20.51 -12.79
CA GLN A 382 -31.21 21.20 -14.03
C GLN A 382 -30.74 22.66 -13.82
N TYR A 383 -31.01 23.25 -12.65
CA TYR A 383 -30.61 24.61 -12.28
C TYR A 383 -29.39 24.65 -11.33
N ALA A 384 -28.70 23.53 -11.17
CA ALA A 384 -27.59 23.37 -10.21
C ALA A 384 -26.27 24.08 -10.58
N SER A 385 -26.25 24.94 -11.60
CA SER A 385 -25.03 25.59 -12.07
C SER A 385 -24.42 26.56 -11.05
N ASN A 386 -25.27 27.25 -10.28
CA ASN A 386 -24.88 28.05 -9.12
C ASN A 386 -26.11 28.39 -8.27
N CYS A 387 -25.87 28.83 -7.04
CA CYS A 387 -26.92 29.14 -6.09
C CYS A 387 -27.90 30.23 -6.60
N SER A 388 -27.40 31.35 -7.14
CA SER A 388 -28.27 32.42 -7.62
C SER A 388 -29.21 31.97 -8.75
N TYR A 389 -28.74 31.10 -9.64
CA TYR A 389 -29.53 30.53 -10.73
C TYR A 389 -30.56 29.50 -10.23
N CYS A 390 -30.21 28.69 -9.24
CA CYS A 390 -31.16 27.80 -8.59
C CYS A 390 -32.30 28.57 -7.94
N LEU A 391 -31.98 29.60 -7.15
CA LEU A 391 -32.95 30.41 -6.40
C LEU A 391 -33.80 31.32 -7.30
N SER A 392 -33.42 31.56 -8.55
CA SER A 392 -34.27 32.30 -9.49
C SER A 392 -35.47 31.49 -10.00
N HIS A 393 -35.54 30.20 -9.69
CA HIS A 393 -36.61 29.31 -10.12
C HIS A 393 -37.58 29.02 -8.97
N ALA A 394 -38.87 29.19 -9.23
CA ALA A 394 -39.90 28.91 -8.25
C ALA A 394 -39.85 27.45 -7.81
N LEU A 395 -40.06 27.21 -6.51
CA LEU A 395 -40.04 25.88 -5.88
C LEU A 395 -38.66 25.22 -5.82
N CYS A 396 -37.59 25.94 -6.15
CA CYS A 396 -36.21 25.48 -5.96
C CYS A 396 -35.57 26.17 -4.75
N GLY A 397 -34.73 25.41 -4.05
CA GLY A 397 -33.88 25.93 -3.01
C GLY A 397 -32.48 25.35 -3.14
N TRP A 398 -31.53 26.02 -2.50
CA TRP A 398 -30.14 25.66 -2.54
C TRP A 398 -29.69 25.13 -1.18
N CYS A 399 -29.18 23.92 -1.17
CA CYS A 399 -28.44 23.33 -0.07
C CYS A 399 -26.96 23.66 -0.23
N SER A 400 -26.29 24.11 0.83
CA SER A 400 -24.84 24.38 0.80
C SER A 400 -23.99 23.13 0.59
N ALA A 401 -24.57 21.94 0.73
CA ALA A 401 -24.01 20.63 0.40
C ALA A 401 -24.89 19.90 -0.63
N ASN A 402 -24.40 18.83 -1.24
CA ASN A 402 -25.24 17.97 -2.09
C ASN A 402 -26.36 17.34 -1.25
N VAL A 403 -27.60 17.34 -1.76
CA VAL A 403 -28.72 16.74 -1.04
C VAL A 403 -28.68 15.22 -1.14
N VAL A 404 -29.27 14.53 -0.17
CA VAL A 404 -29.45 13.06 -0.19
C VAL A 404 -30.94 12.74 -0.22
N TYR A 405 -31.42 12.12 -1.29
CA TYR A 405 -32.82 11.70 -1.40
C TYR A 405 -33.11 10.48 -0.53
N ASN A 406 -34.38 10.23 -0.20
CA ASN A 406 -34.79 9.08 0.63
C ASN A 406 -34.35 7.70 0.14
N ASN A 407 -34.10 7.55 -1.16
CA ASN A 407 -33.57 6.32 -1.75
C ASN A 407 -32.04 6.18 -1.57
N GLY A 408 -31.39 7.10 -0.84
CA GLY A 408 -29.94 7.16 -0.65
C GLY A 408 -29.17 7.81 -1.80
N GLN A 409 -29.85 8.22 -2.88
CA GLN A 409 -29.20 8.84 -4.02
C GLN A 409 -28.72 10.26 -3.66
N VAL A 410 -27.46 10.56 -4.00
CA VAL A 410 -26.90 11.91 -3.85
C VAL A 410 -27.33 12.76 -5.05
N GLY A 411 -27.96 13.90 -4.76
CA GLY A 411 -28.39 14.91 -5.72
C GLY A 411 -27.42 16.08 -5.82
N SER A 412 -27.79 17.09 -6.61
CA SER A 412 -27.12 18.39 -6.63
C SER A 412 -27.39 19.23 -5.38
N GLN A 413 -26.66 20.32 -5.22
CA GLN A 413 -26.97 21.38 -4.24
C GLN A 413 -28.32 22.07 -4.50
N CYS A 414 -28.78 22.14 -5.75
CA CYS A 414 -30.11 22.67 -6.08
C CYS A 414 -31.16 21.56 -5.97
N ALA A 415 -32.13 21.74 -5.09
CA ALA A 415 -33.19 20.76 -4.84
C ALA A 415 -34.55 21.42 -4.62
N GLY A 416 -35.61 20.80 -5.13
CA GLY A 416 -36.94 21.37 -5.15
C GLY A 416 -37.76 21.07 -3.90
N PHE A 417 -38.43 22.08 -3.35
CA PHE A 417 -39.43 21.89 -2.31
C PHE A 417 -40.82 21.84 -2.97
N GLY A 418 -41.45 20.67 -2.98
CA GLY A 418 -42.76 20.51 -3.60
C GLY A 418 -43.84 21.32 -2.87
N SER A 419 -44.61 22.11 -3.60
CA SER A 419 -45.88 22.71 -3.11
C SER A 419 -47.03 21.68 -3.08
N ASP A 420 -46.86 20.54 -3.76
CA ASP A 420 -47.81 19.44 -3.74
C ASP A 420 -47.51 18.51 -2.56
N PRO A 421 -48.43 18.37 -1.57
CA PRO A 421 -48.24 17.46 -0.44
C PRO A 421 -48.06 16.00 -0.85
N ASN A 422 -48.36 15.63 -2.10
CA ASN A 422 -48.21 14.29 -2.66
C ASN A 422 -46.90 14.08 -3.46
N GLN A 423 -46.17 15.14 -3.83
CA GLN A 423 -44.83 15.02 -4.42
C GLN A 423 -43.75 15.23 -3.34
N LYS A 424 -43.61 14.24 -2.46
CA LYS A 424 -42.48 14.19 -1.53
C LYS A 424 -41.24 13.66 -2.24
N ASN A 425 -40.57 14.50 -3.01
CA ASN A 425 -39.12 14.38 -3.18
C ASN A 425 -38.49 14.81 -1.86
N SER A 426 -38.70 14.03 -0.79
CA SER A 426 -38.03 14.32 0.47
C SER A 426 -36.55 14.01 0.30
N PHE A 427 -35.76 15.07 0.40
CA PHE A 427 -34.32 15.02 0.49
C PHE A 427 -33.90 15.51 1.87
N THR A 428 -32.72 15.09 2.28
CA THR A 428 -32.02 15.62 3.45
C THR A 428 -30.93 16.53 2.93
N CYS A 429 -30.97 17.79 3.34
CA CYS A 429 -29.85 18.70 3.19
C CYS A 429 -29.00 18.61 4.46
N THR A 430 -27.76 18.12 4.34
CA THR A 430 -26.79 18.12 5.44
C THR A 430 -26.11 19.48 5.62
N GLY A 431 -26.36 20.40 4.68
CA GLY A 431 -25.92 21.79 4.71
C GLY A 431 -26.98 22.75 5.25
N THR A 432 -26.78 24.04 4.99
CA THR A 432 -27.81 25.06 5.14
C THR A 432 -28.67 25.08 3.88
N TYR A 433 -29.97 24.77 4.01
CA TYR A 433 -30.93 24.92 2.92
C TYR A 433 -31.57 26.30 2.97
N SER A 434 -31.63 26.98 1.83
CA SER A 434 -32.27 28.29 1.70
C SER A 434 -33.07 28.36 0.40
N THR A 435 -34.23 29.01 0.45
CA THR A 435 -35.08 29.29 -0.70
C THR A 435 -35.10 30.77 -1.08
N GLU A 436 -34.44 31.62 -0.30
CA GLU A 436 -34.55 33.08 -0.43
C GLU A 436 -33.24 33.72 -0.90
N MET A 437 -32.12 33.28 -0.35
CA MET A 437 -30.82 33.83 -0.66
C MET A 437 -29.69 32.82 -0.46
N CYS A 438 -28.59 33.02 -1.17
CA CYS A 438 -27.38 32.25 -0.96
C CYS A 438 -26.78 32.66 0.38
N LEU A 439 -26.90 31.79 1.37
CA LEU A 439 -26.21 31.96 2.64
C LEU A 439 -24.79 31.41 2.50
N PRO A 440 -23.76 32.10 3.01
CA PRO A 440 -22.45 31.47 3.18
C PRO A 440 -22.61 30.33 4.17
N GLY A 441 -22.12 29.14 3.82
CA GLY A 441 -21.82 28.13 4.82
C GLY A 441 -20.42 28.37 5.37
N TRP A 442 -19.92 27.38 6.09
CA TRP A 442 -18.64 27.42 6.77
C TRP A 442 -17.80 26.23 6.34
N ILE A 443 -16.51 26.45 6.17
CA ILE A 443 -15.52 25.41 5.91
C ILE A 443 -14.50 25.44 7.04
N CYS A 444 -14.05 24.26 7.47
CA CYS A 444 -12.97 24.19 8.43
C CYS A 444 -11.65 24.55 7.74
N GLU A 445 -10.95 25.53 8.27
CA GLU A 445 -9.57 25.83 7.91
C GLU A 445 -8.66 24.85 8.68
N PRO A 446 -8.07 23.85 8.01
CA PRO A 446 -7.46 22.70 8.66
C PRO A 446 -6.28 23.05 9.57
N VAL A 447 -5.47 24.06 9.22
CA VAL A 447 -4.27 24.42 10.00
C VAL A 447 -4.60 25.09 11.32
N ASN A 448 -5.53 26.04 11.32
CA ASN A 448 -5.89 26.78 12.54
C ASN A 448 -7.07 26.15 13.29
N GLN A 449 -7.74 25.15 12.69
CA GLN A 449 -8.93 24.50 13.24
C GLN A 449 -10.03 25.52 13.58
N THR A 450 -10.18 26.52 12.71
CA THR A 450 -11.24 27.52 12.80
C THR A 450 -12.16 27.40 11.60
N CYS A 451 -13.43 27.74 11.79
CA CYS A 451 -14.40 27.77 10.71
C CYS A 451 -14.35 29.13 10.04
N GLU A 452 -14.17 29.14 8.72
CA GLU A 452 -14.21 30.35 7.91
C GLU A 452 -15.46 30.34 7.02
N PRO A 453 -16.13 31.50 6.83
CA PRO A 453 -17.29 31.59 5.97
C PRO A 453 -16.87 31.38 4.51
N THR A 454 -17.58 30.50 3.80
CA THR A 454 -17.35 30.26 2.38
C THR A 454 -18.00 31.33 1.52
N ILE A 455 -17.76 31.27 0.22
CA ILE A 455 -18.65 31.95 -0.74
C ILE A 455 -20.11 31.48 -0.53
N PRO A 456 -21.10 32.37 -0.71
CA PRO A 456 -22.51 32.03 -0.61
C PRO A 456 -22.89 30.79 -1.42
N GLY A 457 -23.55 29.82 -0.78
CA GLY A 457 -23.98 28.56 -1.39
C GLY A 457 -22.98 27.40 -1.30
N SER A 458 -21.90 27.51 -0.53
CA SER A 458 -21.00 26.38 -0.23
C SER A 458 -20.89 26.16 1.28
N GLY A 459 -20.26 25.07 1.72
CA GLY A 459 -19.94 24.80 3.13
C GLY A 459 -21.05 24.10 3.93
N VAL A 460 -20.83 23.95 5.24
CA VAL A 460 -21.78 23.38 6.22
C VAL A 460 -22.29 24.47 7.18
N PRO A 461 -23.33 24.24 7.99
CA PRO A 461 -23.73 25.17 9.04
C PRO A 461 -22.57 25.46 10.01
N GLU A 462 -22.54 26.67 10.60
CA GLU A 462 -21.44 27.08 11.50
C GLU A 462 -21.26 26.10 12.67
N GLU A 463 -22.37 25.68 13.29
CA GLU A 463 -22.37 24.75 14.41
C GLU A 463 -21.75 23.39 14.03
N ASP A 464 -22.13 22.86 12.86
CA ASP A 464 -21.60 21.60 12.35
C ASP A 464 -20.12 21.72 11.96
N CYS A 465 -19.72 22.86 11.40
CA CYS A 465 -18.31 23.16 11.16
C CYS A 465 -17.56 23.18 12.49
N VAL A 466 -18.00 23.94 13.50
CA VAL A 466 -17.30 24.04 14.79
C VAL A 466 -17.23 22.69 15.52
N ALA A 467 -18.25 21.85 15.35
CA ALA A 467 -18.26 20.50 15.91
C ALA A 467 -17.28 19.56 15.21
N SER A 468 -17.20 19.63 13.88
CA SER A 468 -16.36 18.74 13.06
C SER A 468 -14.93 19.23 12.90
N CYS A 469 -14.69 20.55 12.96
CA CYS A 469 -13.41 21.25 12.80
C CYS A 469 -12.50 21.14 14.05
N LYS A 470 -12.50 19.98 14.68
CA LYS A 470 -11.63 19.65 15.80
C LYS A 470 -10.81 18.44 15.40
N ALA A 471 -9.52 18.66 15.17
CA ALA A 471 -8.66 17.55 14.79
C ALA A 471 -8.64 16.52 15.93
N LYS A 472 -8.91 15.27 15.57
CA LYS A 472 -8.88 14.14 16.48
C LYS A 472 -7.41 13.86 16.85
N PRO A 473 -7.10 13.62 18.14
CA PRO A 473 -5.75 13.20 18.54
C PRO A 473 -5.35 11.90 17.85
N GLY A 474 -4.09 11.81 17.43
CA GLY A 474 -3.52 10.64 16.77
C GLY A 474 -3.79 10.58 15.26
N PRO A 475 -3.12 9.67 14.55
CA PRO A 475 -3.37 9.42 13.14
C PRO A 475 -4.64 8.55 12.92
N PRO A 476 -5.18 8.51 11.69
CA PRO A 476 -6.13 7.47 11.28
C PRO A 476 -5.52 6.07 11.51
N SER A 477 -6.33 5.10 11.93
CA SER A 477 -5.83 3.77 12.32
C SER A 477 -5.06 3.06 11.21
N MET A 478 -5.41 3.31 9.95
CA MET A 478 -4.74 2.73 8.78
C MET A 478 -3.31 3.24 8.58
N LEU A 479 -2.96 4.42 9.10
CA LEU A 479 -1.60 4.93 9.03
C LEU A 479 -0.70 4.37 10.13
N ILE A 480 -1.25 3.68 11.14
CA ILE A 480 -0.44 3.15 12.24
C ILE A 480 0.41 1.98 11.74
N GLY A 481 1.72 2.08 11.95
CA GLY A 481 2.68 1.02 11.67
C GLY A 481 4.07 1.53 11.33
N LYS A 482 4.94 0.58 10.98
CA LYS A 482 6.27 0.86 10.43
C LYS A 482 6.18 0.80 8.92
N TRP A 483 6.59 1.89 8.31
CA TRP A 483 6.57 2.10 6.88
C TRP A 483 7.98 2.29 6.36
N ARG A 484 8.23 1.81 5.15
CA ARG A 484 9.45 2.10 4.40
C ARG A 484 9.09 2.64 3.03
N GLY A 485 9.82 3.64 2.56
CA GLY A 485 9.46 4.28 1.32
C GLY A 485 10.49 5.26 0.80
N LEU A 486 10.04 6.11 -0.11
CA LEU A 486 10.87 7.06 -0.85
C LEU A 486 10.28 8.46 -0.77
N ILE A 487 11.17 9.45 -0.83
CA ILE A 487 10.80 10.87 -0.99
C ILE A 487 10.76 11.18 -2.48
N ILE A 488 9.62 11.59 -3.01
CA ILE A 488 9.46 11.85 -4.45
C ILE A 488 10.18 13.15 -4.86
N GLN A 489 10.24 14.14 -3.97
CA GLN A 489 10.49 15.54 -4.34
C GLN A 489 11.94 16.00 -4.34
N GLN A 490 12.87 15.12 -4.01
CA GLN A 490 14.29 15.46 -3.91
C GLN A 490 15.15 14.74 -4.94
N GLY A 491 14.57 14.42 -6.11
CA GLY A 491 15.27 13.67 -7.15
C GLY A 491 15.57 12.25 -6.76
N TYR A 492 14.70 11.66 -5.93
CA TYR A 492 14.90 10.33 -5.35
C TYR A 492 16.28 10.19 -4.73
N PRO A 493 16.59 10.98 -3.69
CA PRO A 493 17.88 10.86 -3.04
C PRO A 493 18.01 9.38 -2.65
N VAL A 494 19.04 8.72 -3.18
CA VAL A 494 19.21 7.28 -3.04
C VAL A 494 19.24 6.98 -1.54
N GLY A 495 18.24 6.25 -1.06
CA GLY A 495 18.09 5.98 0.37
C GLY A 495 16.67 5.59 0.73
N VAL A 496 16.54 4.90 1.86
CA VAL A 496 15.26 4.41 2.36
C VAL A 496 14.80 5.36 3.45
N LEU A 497 13.61 5.92 3.26
CA LEU A 497 12.89 6.61 4.30
C LEU A 497 12.17 5.56 5.16
N GLU A 498 12.46 5.53 6.45
CA GLU A 498 11.73 4.75 7.42
C GLU A 498 10.82 5.68 8.21
N VAL A 499 9.52 5.38 8.21
CA VAL A 499 8.53 6.16 8.95
C VAL A 499 7.83 5.24 9.94
N ASN A 500 7.89 5.57 11.22
CA ASN A 500 7.18 4.84 12.25
C ASN A 500 6.07 5.73 12.82
N ILE A 501 4.83 5.33 12.53
CA ILE A 501 3.62 6.01 12.95
C ILE A 501 2.95 5.15 14.02
N ASN A 502 2.75 5.73 15.20
CA ASN A 502 2.06 5.11 16.32
C ASN A 502 0.85 5.96 16.73
N VAL A 503 0.11 5.53 17.76
CA VAL A 503 -1.19 6.12 18.14
C VAL A 503 -1.18 7.62 18.42
N THR A 504 -0.02 8.20 18.75
CA THR A 504 0.11 9.61 19.12
C THR A 504 1.23 10.34 18.41
N SER A 505 2.13 9.62 17.73
CA SER A 505 3.37 10.20 17.21
C SER A 505 3.75 9.63 15.85
N ILE A 506 4.69 10.32 15.23
CA ILE A 506 5.37 9.94 14.01
C ILE A 506 6.86 10.20 14.20
N SER A 507 7.67 9.32 13.66
CA SER A 507 9.11 9.50 13.55
C SER A 507 9.54 9.10 12.16
N ALA A 508 10.47 9.86 11.59
CA ALA A 508 11.04 9.57 10.30
C ALA A 508 12.56 9.54 10.41
N SER A 509 13.19 8.57 9.74
CA SER A 509 14.64 8.48 9.58
C SER A 509 15.00 8.18 8.14
N PHE A 510 16.10 8.75 7.66
CA PHE A 510 16.62 8.51 6.32
C PHE A 510 17.97 7.83 6.44
N GLN A 511 18.07 6.62 5.87
CA GLN A 511 19.27 5.77 6.01
C GLN A 511 19.67 5.52 7.48
N GLY A 512 18.68 5.39 8.38
CA GLY A 512 18.90 5.18 9.81
C GLY A 512 19.22 6.45 10.62
N GLU A 513 19.51 7.57 9.96
CA GLU A 513 19.68 8.86 10.63
C GLU A 513 18.32 9.50 10.91
N PRO A 514 18.01 9.91 12.15
CA PRO A 514 16.73 10.51 12.49
C PRO A 514 16.55 11.85 11.76
N LEU A 515 15.44 12.01 11.04
CA LEU A 515 15.05 13.27 10.41
C LEU A 515 14.26 14.15 11.37
N PHE A 516 13.18 13.59 11.93
CA PHE A 516 12.31 14.29 12.87
C PHE A 516 11.47 13.33 13.71
N THR A 517 10.93 13.85 14.81
CA THR A 517 9.78 13.26 15.51
C THR A 517 8.67 14.29 15.63
N GLY A 518 7.42 13.84 15.72
CA GLY A 518 6.28 14.73 15.86
C GLY A 518 5.07 14.07 16.50
N SER A 519 4.13 14.89 16.95
CA SER A 519 2.80 14.45 17.36
C SER A 519 1.84 14.52 16.18
N MET A 520 0.93 13.54 16.07
CA MET A 520 -0.06 13.50 15.00
C MET A 520 -1.46 13.86 15.47
N LYS A 521 -2.21 14.53 14.59
CA LYS A 521 -3.66 14.68 14.65
C LYS A 521 -4.24 14.42 13.26
N HIS A 522 -5.54 14.21 13.16
CA HIS A 522 -6.22 14.12 11.86
C HIS A 522 -7.57 14.80 11.87
N LEU A 523 -7.98 15.28 10.70
CA LEU A 523 -9.27 15.92 10.46
C LEU A 523 -9.79 15.48 9.10
N GLY A 524 -10.84 14.67 9.08
CA GLY A 524 -11.33 14.10 7.82
C GLY A 524 -10.25 13.23 7.15
N GLY A 525 -9.92 13.55 5.90
CA GLY A 525 -8.85 12.91 5.13
C GLY A 525 -7.46 13.53 5.31
N ASP A 526 -7.34 14.59 6.11
CA ASP A 526 -6.08 15.29 6.33
C ASP A 526 -5.41 14.85 7.63
N VAL A 527 -4.09 14.86 7.61
CA VAL A 527 -3.23 14.60 8.77
C VAL A 527 -2.35 15.80 9.09
N PHE A 528 -2.08 16.00 10.37
CA PHE A 528 -1.28 17.10 10.87
C PHE A 528 -0.15 16.53 11.69
N VAL A 529 1.07 16.94 11.38
CA VAL A 529 2.27 16.57 12.13
C VAL A 529 2.85 17.85 12.72
N THR A 530 2.85 17.94 14.05
CA THR A 530 3.60 18.99 14.76
C THR A 530 4.94 18.41 15.17
N TYR A 531 6.04 18.96 14.64
CA TYR A 531 7.38 18.49 14.96
C TYR A 531 7.68 18.74 16.45
N THR A 532 8.12 17.69 17.14
CA THR A 532 8.56 17.73 18.55
C THR A 532 10.08 17.71 18.68
N ASP A 533 10.78 17.27 17.63
CA ASP A 533 12.24 17.27 17.53
C ASP A 533 12.67 17.38 16.06
N GLY A 534 13.93 17.73 15.83
CA GLY A 534 14.53 17.96 14.51
C GLY A 534 14.61 19.43 14.12
N PRO A 535 15.12 19.75 12.90
CA PRO A 535 15.39 21.12 12.46
C PRO A 535 14.17 22.04 12.48
N ASN A 536 12.96 21.47 12.33
CA ASN A 536 11.70 22.20 12.24
C ASN A 536 10.85 22.09 13.51
N SER A 537 11.45 21.71 14.65
CA SER A 537 10.74 21.56 15.94
C SER A 537 9.83 22.76 16.24
N GLY A 538 8.56 22.48 16.52
CA GLY A 538 7.51 23.47 16.79
C GLY A 538 6.65 23.86 15.57
N ALA A 539 7.11 23.61 14.34
CA ALA A 539 6.28 23.82 13.15
C ALA A 539 5.25 22.68 12.99
N THR A 540 4.14 22.98 12.30
CA THR A 540 3.12 21.98 11.94
C THR A 540 3.01 21.89 10.42
N ILE A 541 3.07 20.68 9.88
CA ILE A 541 2.75 20.40 8.48
C ILE A 541 1.38 19.73 8.40
N ALA A 542 0.58 20.12 7.42
CA ALA A 542 -0.66 19.46 7.06
C ALA A 542 -0.45 18.62 5.81
N GLY A 543 -1.06 17.44 5.73
CA GLY A 543 -0.92 16.56 4.58
C GLY A 543 -2.20 15.80 4.25
N MET A 544 -2.31 15.42 2.98
CA MET A 544 -3.34 14.53 2.45
C MET A 544 -2.74 13.16 2.21
N TYR A 545 -3.56 12.12 2.30
CA TYR A 545 -3.11 10.75 2.05
C TYR A 545 -4.15 9.91 1.33
N THR A 546 -3.66 8.90 0.64
CA THR A 546 -4.42 7.81 0.02
C THR A 546 -3.81 6.51 0.50
N ASN A 547 -4.63 5.48 0.59
CA ASN A 547 -4.20 4.16 1.01
C ASN A 547 -4.71 3.17 -0.03
N ASP A 548 -3.80 2.35 -0.52
CA ASP A 548 -4.11 1.19 -1.35
C ASP A 548 -3.66 -0.08 -0.62
N GLN A 549 -4.58 -1.01 -0.42
CA GLN A 549 -4.33 -2.25 0.30
C GLN A 549 -4.34 -3.42 -0.67
N ASN A 550 -3.25 -4.16 -0.68
CA ASN A 550 -3.18 -5.50 -1.26
C ASN A 550 -3.01 -6.55 -0.14
N GLU A 551 -3.19 -7.83 -0.47
CA GLU A 551 -3.16 -8.96 0.46
C GLU A 551 -1.85 -9.05 1.27
N VAL A 552 -0.72 -8.60 0.69
CA VAL A 552 0.61 -8.75 1.28
C VAL A 552 1.22 -7.42 1.75
N ILE A 553 0.95 -6.34 1.00
CA ILE A 553 1.57 -5.02 1.19
C ILE A 553 0.47 -3.96 1.19
N GLU A 554 0.58 -3.03 2.13
CA GLU A 554 -0.20 -1.80 2.23
C GLU A 554 0.66 -0.65 1.73
N TYR A 555 0.13 0.13 0.79
CA TYR A 555 0.78 1.31 0.26
C TYR A 555 0.04 2.56 0.74
N ILE A 556 0.80 3.57 1.15
CA ILE A 556 0.28 4.91 1.36
C ILE A 556 1.08 5.89 0.51
N GLU A 557 0.35 6.76 -0.15
CA GLU A 557 0.88 7.96 -0.77
C GLU A 557 0.47 9.11 0.15
N ILE A 558 1.44 9.89 0.61
CA ILE A 558 1.19 11.00 1.54
C ILE A 558 1.93 12.23 1.06
N ALA A 559 1.20 13.32 0.91
CA ALA A 559 1.72 14.62 0.49
C ALA A 559 1.48 15.65 1.59
N PHE A 560 2.55 16.30 2.04
CA PHE A 560 2.56 17.36 3.04
C PHE A 560 2.83 18.72 2.40
N GLY A 561 2.21 19.75 2.95
CA GLY A 561 2.55 21.13 2.67
C GLY A 561 3.88 21.52 3.33
N GLY A 562 4.35 22.73 3.03
CA GLY A 562 5.44 23.36 3.78
C GLY A 562 5.08 23.67 5.24
N ASP A 563 6.08 24.05 6.02
CA ASP A 563 5.93 24.36 7.45
C ASP A 563 4.87 25.45 7.70
N ASN A 564 3.89 25.12 8.54
CA ASN A 564 2.74 25.96 8.90
C ASN A 564 1.88 26.39 7.69
N THR A 565 1.87 25.58 6.65
CA THR A 565 0.98 25.73 5.49
C THR A 565 -0.06 24.61 5.43
N ASN A 566 -1.08 24.81 4.61
CA ASN A 566 -2.12 23.82 4.35
C ASN A 566 -1.58 22.61 3.58
N ALA A 567 -2.32 21.50 3.67
CA ALA A 567 -2.09 20.34 2.82
C ALA A 567 -2.14 20.78 1.34
N PRO A 568 -1.34 20.18 0.46
CA PRO A 568 -1.39 20.49 -0.95
C PRO A 568 -2.78 20.17 -1.51
N ALA A 569 -3.26 20.94 -2.48
CA ALA A 569 -4.60 20.74 -3.04
C ALA A 569 -4.75 19.41 -3.82
N ASN A 570 -3.64 18.77 -4.17
CA ASN A 570 -3.55 17.48 -4.84
C ASN A 570 -2.07 16.99 -4.80
N TYR A 571 -1.83 15.72 -5.13
CA TYR A 571 -0.49 15.13 -5.16
C TYR A 571 0.48 15.85 -6.10
N LYS A 572 0.03 16.33 -7.26
CA LYS A 572 0.89 17.12 -8.15
C LYS A 572 1.41 18.40 -7.49
N ASN A 573 0.58 19.09 -6.71
CA ASN A 573 1.01 20.23 -5.91
C ASN A 573 1.87 19.78 -4.73
N GLY A 574 1.62 18.56 -4.23
CA GLY A 574 2.52 17.82 -3.36
C GLY A 574 3.92 17.91 -3.93
N MET A 575 4.20 17.33 -5.10
CA MET A 575 5.54 17.19 -5.72
C MET A 575 6.40 18.47 -5.89
N VAL A 576 5.86 19.66 -5.63
CA VAL A 576 6.54 20.95 -5.85
C VAL A 576 7.00 21.57 -4.52
N PRO A 577 8.30 21.88 -4.35
CA PRO A 577 8.78 22.59 -3.16
C PRO A 577 7.99 23.88 -2.89
N PRO A 578 7.70 24.23 -1.63
CA PRO A 578 8.26 23.66 -0.38
C PRO A 578 7.51 22.44 0.17
N ASN A 579 6.58 21.87 -0.59
CA ASN A 579 5.81 20.71 -0.16
C ASN A 579 6.70 19.45 -0.14
N SER A 580 6.14 18.30 0.27
CA SER A 580 6.85 17.02 0.35
C SER A 580 5.89 15.86 0.12
N GLU A 581 6.34 14.78 -0.52
CA GLU A 581 5.49 13.67 -0.94
C GLU A 581 6.28 12.40 -0.87
N PHE A 582 5.61 11.39 -0.35
CA PHE A 582 6.20 10.14 0.05
C PHE A 582 5.31 9.01 -0.43
N VAL A 583 5.92 8.01 -1.05
CA VAL A 583 5.29 6.69 -1.24
C VAL A 583 5.89 5.77 -0.20
N LEU A 584 5.04 5.25 0.68
CA LEU A 584 5.45 4.39 1.77
C LEU A 584 4.73 3.04 1.65
N ALA A 585 5.44 1.97 1.91
CA ALA A 585 4.94 0.61 1.96
C ALA A 585 5.05 0.07 3.38
N LYS A 586 4.08 -0.73 3.79
CA LYS A 586 4.06 -1.48 5.04
C LYS A 586 3.65 -2.92 4.77
N CYS A 587 4.21 -3.84 5.54
CA CYS A 587 3.84 -5.24 5.52
C CYS A 587 2.46 -5.44 6.16
N SER A 588 1.50 -5.97 5.39
CA SER A 588 0.16 -6.29 5.87
C SER A 588 0.10 -7.61 6.65
N SER A 589 1.13 -8.45 6.50
CA SER A 589 1.22 -9.77 7.14
C SER A 589 2.57 -9.98 7.83
N SER A 590 2.62 -10.92 8.78
CA SER A 590 3.85 -11.34 9.45
C SER A 590 4.89 -11.97 8.51
N ASN A 591 4.48 -12.37 7.30
CA ASN A 591 5.32 -13.02 6.31
C ASN A 591 6.03 -12.03 5.38
N CYS A 592 5.75 -10.73 5.53
CA CYS A 592 6.43 -9.69 4.80
C CYS A 592 7.51 -9.08 5.69
N HIS A 593 8.72 -8.94 5.16
CA HIS A 593 9.86 -8.34 5.84
C HIS A 593 10.50 -7.30 4.91
N PHE A 594 10.77 -6.11 5.44
CA PHE A 594 11.53 -5.11 4.71
C PHE A 594 13.02 -5.17 4.98
#